data_AF-A0A9N8HRH2-F1
#
_entry.id   AF-A0A9N8HRH2-F1
#
_cell.length_a   1.000
_cell.length_b   1.000
_cell.length_c   1.000
_cell.angle_alpha   90.00
_cell.angle_beta   90.00
_cell.angle_gamma   90.00
#
_symmetry.space_group_name_H-M   'P 1'
#
loop_
_entity.id
_entity.type
_entity.pdbx_description
1 polymer ?
#
loop_
_entity_poly.entity_id
_entity_poly.type
_entity_poly.pdbx_seq_one_letter_code
_entity_poly.pdbx_strand_id
1 'polypeptide(L)'
;MFVEKIWNILMKLLVSGNSNNNNNNNTRATDINSSEARGSQKRRGSLLGATISPRTRWMYLLLIVGTCKVFHDVSTATSLRLFRRGAMVEPGVMPAVRNLGSVTYHEEPSYRASHGLEVMQVVRTRFMQRQPNLVNLGKSRLELFKTFCLPTMLNQTLQDFAWLVYTDPKLDKRLLNELRDLLKDHPNFYLILSNDNQLTLPDLVGEATANPGMVLTGNLEYLTRSYKSHAESQASVVLYIETGLDADDGLQKDTLSEIQKHAVAETYLWNSPTQRSDSYHWFILCVGNHYEWKNLDAFLGKTKDFRGILAEHHNKERCVTPGLTMVNSLTAPHDPQAKRTSIFDHAPFPYNEIVVNHWRLNEKYPNCRYHGANEFEPCWKQINSDEKTHTAIRARTITSTGMKDIMTATADEQTKSDGLWKTLASDFGIRVGMVKRASKKIFANRVATVTELMQGRCQKGHSCLDKAEKNLKELLNQVGEDQPKSGNGDQPETSSEKQPKQGGETKPKLVDDQPKQAGENKPKSASDTKPNLVYNQAKEAVENKPRQAVDKQPKQEGTAKKTIQRTE
;
A
#
# COMPACT_ATOMS: atom_id res chain seq x y z
N MET A 1 0.95 32.26 33.64
CA MET A 1 1.56 32.69 34.93
C MET A 1 1.86 31.55 35.92
N PHE A 2 0.90 30.86 36.57
CA PHE A 2 1.24 29.81 37.57
C PHE A 2 1.90 28.57 36.93
N VAL A 3 1.37 28.11 35.80
CA VAL A 3 1.91 26.97 35.03
C VAL A 3 3.29 27.28 34.44
N GLU A 4 3.51 28.51 33.96
CA GLU A 4 4.83 28.99 33.48
C GLU A 4 5.91 28.99 34.57
N LYS A 5 5.55 29.38 35.81
CA LYS A 5 6.51 29.35 36.92
C LYS A 5 6.92 27.92 37.27
N ILE A 6 6.00 26.95 37.18
CA ILE A 6 6.31 25.53 37.42
C ILE A 6 7.19 24.97 36.29
N TRP A 7 6.89 25.32 35.03
CA TRP A 7 7.68 24.90 33.87
C TRP A 7 9.14 25.40 33.95
N ASN A 8 9.35 26.65 34.33
CA ASN A 8 10.69 27.24 34.45
C ASN A 8 11.52 26.66 35.62
N ILE A 9 10.87 26.20 36.69
CA ILE A 9 11.56 25.52 37.81
C ILE A 9 12.00 24.11 37.39
N LEU A 10 11.15 23.38 36.67
CA LEU A 10 11.45 22.04 36.14
C LEU A 10 12.61 22.06 35.13
N MET A 11 12.65 23.04 34.24
CA MET A 11 13.74 23.17 33.26
C MET A 11 15.08 23.53 33.91
N LYS A 12 15.09 24.33 34.98
CA LYS A 12 16.32 24.64 35.73
C LYS A 12 16.90 23.42 36.45
N LEU A 13 16.05 22.54 36.98
CA LEU A 13 16.48 21.32 37.66
C LEU A 13 17.06 20.27 36.69
N LEU A 14 16.60 20.25 35.44
CA LEU A 14 17.11 19.33 34.41
C LEU A 14 18.47 19.75 33.84
N VAL A 15 18.76 21.06 33.76
CA VAL A 15 20.02 21.58 33.21
C VAL A 15 21.19 21.48 34.21
N SER A 16 20.92 21.50 35.52
CA SER A 16 21.98 21.41 36.55
C SER A 16 22.52 20.00 36.80
N GLY A 17 21.96 18.97 36.17
CA GLY A 17 22.33 17.57 36.40
C GLY A 17 23.49 17.03 35.56
N ASN A 18 24.05 17.82 34.64
CA ASN A 18 25.02 17.31 33.65
C ASN A 18 26.30 18.13 33.61
N SER A 19 27.10 18.05 34.68
CA SER A 19 28.51 18.47 34.66
C SER A 19 29.26 17.74 35.76
N ASN A 20 29.89 16.60 35.43
CA ASN A 20 31.10 16.08 36.08
C ASN A 20 31.51 14.73 35.45
N ASN A 21 32.49 14.76 34.55
CA ASN A 21 33.68 13.90 34.64
C ASN A 21 34.61 14.14 33.45
N ASN A 22 35.70 14.87 33.70
CA ASN A 22 36.91 14.84 32.92
C ASN A 22 38.05 14.59 33.91
N ASN A 23 38.81 13.50 33.71
CA ASN A 23 40.28 13.48 33.79
C ASN A 23 40.88 12.07 33.72
N ASN A 24 42.04 12.01 33.04
CA ASN A 24 43.16 11.05 33.10
C ASN A 24 43.00 9.74 32.30
N ASN A 25 43.95 9.25 31.48
CA ASN A 25 45.38 9.51 31.32
C ASN A 25 45.92 9.05 29.94
N ASN A 26 47.03 9.67 29.51
CA ASN A 26 48.01 9.23 28.50
C ASN A 26 48.68 7.88 28.85
N THR A 27 49.00 7.00 27.88
CA THR A 27 50.37 6.61 27.42
C THR A 27 50.44 5.35 26.53
N ARG A 28 51.20 5.48 25.42
CA ARG A 28 52.21 4.55 24.82
C ARG A 28 51.80 3.27 24.04
N ALA A 29 52.00 3.38 22.71
CA ALA A 29 52.82 2.58 21.76
C ALA A 29 52.82 1.03 21.67
N THR A 30 53.01 0.63 20.40
CA THR A 30 53.68 -0.56 19.81
C THR A 30 52.88 -1.81 19.43
N ASP A 31 53.18 -2.22 18.19
CA ASP A 31 52.76 -3.35 17.37
C ASP A 31 52.88 -4.75 18.02
N ILE A 32 52.11 -5.71 17.50
CA ILE A 32 52.58 -6.97 16.84
C ILE A 32 51.42 -8.00 16.74
N ASN A 33 51.39 -8.69 15.59
CA ASN A 33 50.58 -9.85 15.21
C ASN A 33 50.53 -11.00 16.24
N SER A 34 49.41 -11.74 16.30
CA SER A 34 49.33 -13.20 15.99
C SER A 34 48.17 -13.95 16.69
N SER A 35 47.54 -14.82 15.89
CA SER A 35 46.97 -16.16 16.18
C SER A 35 46.10 -16.45 17.42
N GLU A 36 44.88 -16.92 17.09
CA GLU A 36 44.19 -18.14 17.54
C GLU A 36 43.90 -18.47 19.03
N ALA A 37 42.64 -18.94 19.17
CA ALA A 37 42.15 -20.03 20.04
C ALA A 37 41.61 -19.73 21.47
N ARG A 38 40.28 -19.95 21.57
CA ARG A 38 39.49 -20.59 22.65
C ARG A 38 39.64 -20.08 24.09
N GLY A 39 38.50 -19.67 24.66
CA GLY A 39 38.33 -19.63 26.11
C GLY A 39 37.00 -19.03 26.57
N SER A 40 35.99 -19.88 26.75
CA SER A 40 34.73 -19.55 27.42
C SER A 40 34.98 -19.24 28.89
N GLN A 41 34.67 -18.03 29.35
CA GLN A 41 34.60 -17.71 30.78
C GLN A 41 33.49 -16.70 31.08
N LYS A 42 32.40 -17.21 31.68
CA LYS A 42 31.32 -16.45 32.31
C LYS A 42 31.89 -15.56 33.42
N ARG A 43 31.78 -14.23 33.28
CA ARG A 43 31.87 -13.29 34.41
C ARG A 43 30.47 -12.76 34.73
N ARG A 44 30.01 -13.05 35.97
CA ARG A 44 28.89 -12.38 36.62
C ARG A 44 29.36 -10.98 37.04
N GLY A 45 28.76 -9.94 36.48
CA GLY A 45 28.87 -8.56 36.96
C GLY A 45 27.66 -8.22 37.83
N SER A 46 27.92 -7.84 39.08
CA SER A 46 26.94 -7.34 40.04
C SER A 46 26.47 -5.93 39.64
N LEU A 47 25.15 -5.75 39.48
CA LEU A 47 24.55 -4.42 39.40
C LEU A 47 24.45 -3.81 40.81
N LEU A 48 25.12 -2.68 41.02
CA LEU A 48 24.87 -1.76 42.13
C LEU A 48 23.54 -1.04 41.87
N GLY A 49 22.50 -1.40 42.64
CA GLY A 49 21.23 -0.69 42.65
C GLY A 49 21.31 0.56 43.54
N ALA A 50 21.09 1.74 42.97
CA ALA A 50 20.85 2.96 43.73
C ALA A 50 19.45 2.86 44.38
N THR A 51 19.40 2.84 45.71
CA THR A 51 18.16 2.82 46.48
C THR A 51 17.63 4.25 46.65
N ILE A 52 16.49 4.55 46.04
CA ILE A 52 15.76 5.80 46.28
C ILE A 52 15.12 5.73 47.67
N SER A 53 15.34 6.75 48.50
CA SER A 53 14.87 6.77 49.88
C SER A 53 13.33 6.67 49.96
N PRO A 54 12.77 5.97 50.96
CA PRO A 54 11.31 5.84 51.14
C PRO A 54 10.56 7.18 51.21
N ARG A 55 11.21 8.25 51.70
CA ARG A 55 10.62 9.59 51.77
C ARG A 55 10.35 10.20 50.39
N THR A 56 11.20 9.94 49.41
CA THR A 56 11.03 10.43 48.05
C THR A 56 9.86 9.74 47.35
N ARG A 57 9.62 8.44 47.62
CA ARG A 57 8.46 7.71 47.09
C ARG A 57 7.13 8.24 47.63
N TRP A 58 7.06 8.63 48.89
CA TRP A 58 5.83 9.18 49.49
C TRP A 58 5.45 10.56 48.93
N MET A 59 6.44 11.42 48.63
CA MET A 59 6.19 12.72 48.00
C MET A 59 5.62 12.57 46.57
N TYR A 60 6.14 11.63 45.78
CA TYR A 60 5.61 11.39 44.42
C TYR A 60 4.19 10.83 44.44
N LEU A 61 3.85 9.98 45.41
CA LEU A 61 2.50 9.41 45.54
C LEU A 61 1.46 10.50 45.89
N LEU A 62 1.81 11.44 46.78
CA LEU A 62 0.92 12.54 47.16
C LEU A 62 0.70 13.54 46.02
N LEU A 63 1.71 13.78 45.19
CA LEU A 63 1.61 14.64 44.00
C LEU A 63 0.70 14.04 42.92
N ILE A 64 0.73 12.71 42.73
CA ILE A 64 -0.11 12.02 41.75
C ILE A 64 -1.58 11.93 42.23
N VAL A 65 -1.81 11.67 43.52
CA VAL A 65 -3.18 11.61 44.06
C VAL A 65 -3.84 13.00 44.06
N GLY A 66 -3.07 14.06 44.31
CA GLY A 66 -3.57 15.44 44.27
C GLY A 66 -4.01 15.90 42.87
N THR A 67 -3.27 15.52 41.81
CA THR A 67 -3.61 15.92 40.44
C THR A 67 -4.78 15.13 39.85
N CYS A 68 -4.94 13.85 40.22
CA CYS A 68 -6.09 13.04 39.80
C CYS A 68 -7.42 13.55 40.34
N LYS A 69 -7.45 14.11 41.56
CA LYS A 69 -8.70 14.63 42.16
C LYS A 69 -9.20 15.90 41.47
N VAL A 70 -8.28 16.79 41.08
CA VAL A 70 -8.61 18.02 40.34
C VAL A 70 -9.14 17.71 38.94
N PHE A 71 -8.63 16.68 38.26
CA PHE A 71 -9.14 16.28 36.94
C PHE A 71 -10.50 15.56 36.99
N HIS A 72 -10.79 14.79 38.04
CA HIS A 72 -12.06 14.11 38.20
C HIS A 72 -13.23 15.09 38.46
N ASP A 73 -12.98 16.16 39.22
CA ASP A 73 -14.00 17.16 39.56
C ASP A 73 -14.32 18.10 38.37
N VAL A 74 -13.36 18.32 37.45
CA VAL A 74 -13.59 19.11 36.22
C VAL A 74 -14.33 18.31 35.14
N SER A 75 -14.09 16.98 35.07
CA SER A 75 -14.73 16.10 34.08
C SER A 75 -16.22 15.82 34.40
N THR A 76 -16.56 15.70 35.68
CA THR A 76 -17.94 15.43 36.13
C THR A 76 -18.87 16.65 36.02
N ALA A 77 -18.34 17.88 36.11
CA ALA A 77 -19.13 19.10 35.94
C ALA A 77 -19.57 19.35 34.48
N THR A 78 -18.88 18.77 33.49
CA THR A 78 -19.13 19.03 32.06
C THR A 78 -20.08 17.99 31.42
N SER A 79 -20.20 16.80 32.01
CA SER A 79 -20.99 15.70 31.43
C SER A 79 -22.48 15.69 31.83
N LEU A 80 -22.93 16.60 32.70
CA LEU A 80 -24.29 16.58 33.28
C LEU A 80 -25.29 17.56 32.63
N ARG A 81 -24.98 18.17 31.48
CA ARG A 81 -25.89 19.10 30.77
C ARG A 81 -26.38 18.67 29.38
N LEU A 82 -26.08 17.44 28.91
CA LEU A 82 -26.41 17.04 27.53
C LEU A 82 -27.14 15.68 27.40
N PHE A 83 -28.00 15.32 28.35
CA PHE A 83 -28.93 14.19 28.16
C PHE A 83 -30.32 14.48 28.69
N ARG A 84 -31.19 15.05 27.84
CA ARG A 84 -32.65 14.94 28.00
C ARG A 84 -33.39 15.26 26.69
N ARG A 85 -33.64 14.22 25.88
CA ARG A 85 -34.93 13.90 25.22
C ARG A 85 -34.69 12.79 24.19
N GLY A 86 -35.36 11.66 24.42
CA GLY A 86 -35.35 10.52 23.52
C GLY A 86 -36.49 10.53 22.52
N ALA A 87 -36.37 9.67 21.51
CA ALA A 87 -37.48 9.01 20.83
C ALA A 87 -36.96 7.68 20.27
N MET A 88 -37.62 6.58 20.65
CA MET A 88 -37.43 5.25 20.10
C MET A 88 -38.08 5.16 18.71
N VAL A 89 -37.41 4.51 17.76
CA VAL A 89 -38.01 4.09 16.47
C VAL A 89 -37.61 2.64 16.20
N GLU A 90 -38.61 1.80 15.93
CA GLU A 90 -38.51 0.38 15.58
C GLU A 90 -37.91 0.14 14.17
N PRO A 91 -37.34 -1.06 13.90
CA PRO A 91 -36.79 -1.39 12.59
C PRO A 91 -37.82 -2.07 11.69
N GLY A 92 -38.20 -1.42 10.58
CA GLY A 92 -39.06 -2.02 9.55
C GLY A 92 -38.86 -1.42 8.16
N VAL A 93 -38.42 -2.27 7.23
CA VAL A 93 -38.57 -2.18 5.77
C VAL A 93 -37.85 -1.01 5.05
N MET A 94 -36.79 -1.33 4.29
CA MET A 94 -36.16 -0.40 3.35
C MET A 94 -37.07 -0.16 2.12
N PRO A 95 -37.41 1.09 1.77
CA PRO A 95 -38.01 1.39 0.47
C PRO A 95 -36.92 1.56 -0.61
N ALA A 96 -37.29 1.20 -1.83
CA ALA A 96 -36.47 1.34 -3.03
C ALA A 96 -36.04 2.80 -3.25
N VAL A 97 -34.74 3.01 -3.43
CA VAL A 97 -34.13 4.29 -3.76
C VAL A 97 -34.51 4.66 -5.20
N ARG A 98 -35.40 5.66 -5.36
CA ARG A 98 -35.65 6.35 -6.65
C ARG A 98 -34.90 7.68 -6.65
N ASN A 99 -34.15 7.91 -7.73
CA ASN A 99 -33.59 9.18 -8.21
C ASN A 99 -32.98 10.12 -7.16
N LEU A 100 -31.66 9.96 -6.95
CA LEU A 100 -30.82 11.02 -6.40
C LEU A 100 -30.68 12.13 -7.45
N GLY A 101 -31.11 13.34 -7.07
CA GLY A 101 -30.78 14.56 -7.79
C GLY A 101 -29.26 14.79 -7.84
N SER A 102 -28.84 15.70 -8.72
CA SER A 102 -27.45 16.14 -8.88
C SER A 102 -26.79 16.38 -7.51
N VAL A 103 -25.84 15.53 -7.15
CA VAL A 103 -24.97 15.74 -5.99
C VAL A 103 -24.08 16.94 -6.32
N THR A 104 -24.45 18.12 -5.82
CA THR A 104 -23.54 19.25 -5.75
C THR A 104 -22.46 18.89 -4.74
N TYR A 105 -21.24 18.65 -5.23
CA TYR A 105 -20.06 18.54 -4.38
C TYR A 105 -19.91 19.86 -3.63
N HIS A 106 -20.23 19.84 -2.33
CA HIS A 106 -19.79 20.91 -1.44
C HIS A 106 -18.28 20.78 -1.33
N GLU A 107 -17.56 21.66 -2.03
CA GLU A 107 -16.15 21.93 -1.78
C GLU A 107 -16.03 22.43 -0.34
N GLU A 108 -15.89 21.51 0.63
CA GLU A 108 -15.17 21.90 1.83
C GLU A 108 -13.79 22.36 1.36
N PRO A 109 -13.30 23.52 1.82
CA PRO A 109 -12.00 24.01 1.43
C PRO A 109 -10.99 22.96 1.85
N SER A 110 -10.51 22.19 0.87
CA SER A 110 -9.30 21.41 1.01
C SER A 110 -8.23 22.31 1.60
N TYR A 111 -7.25 21.72 2.28
CA TYR A 111 -6.15 22.41 2.96
C TYR A 111 -5.31 23.35 2.02
N ARG A 112 -5.73 23.52 0.76
CA ARG A 112 -5.14 24.25 -0.36
C ARG A 112 -4.97 25.77 -0.17
N ALA A 113 -5.73 26.44 0.70
CA ALA A 113 -5.81 27.91 0.62
C ALA A 113 -4.84 28.70 1.53
N SER A 114 -4.45 28.19 2.70
CA SER A 114 -3.78 29.03 3.70
C SER A 114 -2.25 29.10 3.59
N HIS A 115 -1.61 28.20 2.84
CA HIS A 115 -0.15 28.07 2.85
C HIS A 115 0.52 27.94 1.47
N GLY A 116 -0.20 28.20 0.36
CA GLY A 116 0.38 28.14 -0.99
C GLY A 116 0.86 26.75 -1.42
N LEU A 117 0.20 25.70 -0.92
CA LEU A 117 0.51 24.29 -1.14
C LEU A 117 -0.60 23.62 -1.94
N GLU A 118 -0.26 23.01 -3.06
CA GLU A 118 -1.19 22.15 -3.81
C GLU A 118 -0.85 20.68 -3.57
N VAL A 119 -1.85 19.86 -3.29
CA VAL A 119 -1.68 18.43 -2.98
C VAL A 119 -2.52 17.60 -3.93
N MET A 120 -1.85 16.67 -4.62
CA MET A 120 -2.48 15.62 -5.40
C MET A 120 -2.20 14.27 -4.76
N GLN A 121 -3.25 13.60 -4.31
CA GLN A 121 -3.14 12.27 -3.72
C GLN A 121 -3.76 11.22 -4.63
N VAL A 122 -2.97 10.19 -4.93
CA VAL A 122 -3.31 9.09 -5.81
C VAL A 122 -3.15 7.78 -5.04
N VAL A 123 -4.14 6.90 -5.14
CA VAL A 123 -4.05 5.51 -4.68
C VAL A 123 -4.00 4.62 -5.91
N ARG A 124 -3.08 3.65 -5.93
CA ARG A 124 -2.94 2.71 -7.06
C ARG A 124 -3.16 1.28 -6.64
N THR A 125 -3.98 0.60 -7.42
CA THR A 125 -4.32 -0.80 -7.24
C THR A 125 -4.14 -1.56 -8.54
N ARG A 126 -3.54 -2.75 -8.46
CA ARG A 126 -3.40 -3.65 -9.60
C ARG A 126 -4.39 -4.81 -9.45
N PHE A 127 -5.28 -4.97 -10.43
CA PHE A 127 -6.24 -6.05 -10.46
C PHE A 127 -6.00 -6.93 -11.70
N MET A 128 -5.51 -8.15 -11.50
CA MET A 128 -5.36 -9.17 -12.57
C MET A 128 -4.54 -8.73 -13.80
N GLN A 129 -3.64 -7.75 -13.67
CA GLN A 129 -2.75 -7.35 -14.76
C GLN A 129 -1.92 -8.55 -15.26
N ARG A 130 -1.86 -8.69 -16.59
CA ARG A 130 -1.15 -9.75 -17.33
C ARG A 130 -1.72 -11.15 -17.08
N GLN A 131 -2.88 -11.26 -16.44
CA GLN A 131 -3.52 -12.53 -16.06
C GLN A 131 -4.96 -12.66 -16.60
N PRO A 132 -5.23 -12.33 -17.88
CA PRO A 132 -6.60 -12.18 -18.38
C PRO A 132 -7.39 -13.50 -18.39
N ASN A 133 -6.70 -14.62 -18.57
CA ASN A 133 -7.31 -15.95 -18.76
C ASN A 133 -7.45 -16.74 -17.45
N LEU A 134 -7.01 -16.19 -16.31
CA LEU A 134 -7.06 -16.86 -15.01
C LEU A 134 -8.40 -16.51 -14.31
N VAL A 135 -9.49 -17.03 -14.87
CA VAL A 135 -10.86 -16.63 -14.53
C VAL A 135 -11.25 -16.98 -13.10
N ASN A 136 -10.90 -18.16 -12.60
CA ASN A 136 -11.21 -18.56 -11.22
C ASN A 136 -10.37 -17.79 -10.20
N LEU A 137 -9.10 -17.53 -10.50
CA LEU A 137 -8.26 -16.63 -9.71
C LEU A 137 -8.85 -15.21 -9.68
N GLY A 138 -9.28 -14.71 -10.84
CA GLY A 138 -9.92 -13.40 -10.97
C GLY A 138 -11.21 -13.29 -10.17
N LYS A 139 -12.07 -14.32 -10.19
CA LYS A 139 -13.28 -14.39 -9.35
C LYS A 139 -12.93 -14.35 -7.86
N SER A 140 -11.95 -15.15 -7.42
CA SER A 140 -11.53 -15.18 -6.02
C SER A 140 -10.96 -13.83 -5.55
N ARG A 141 -10.14 -13.17 -6.38
CA ARG A 141 -9.63 -11.83 -6.10
C ARG A 141 -10.72 -10.76 -6.12
N LEU A 142 -11.71 -10.87 -7.00
CA LEU A 142 -12.85 -9.96 -7.03
C LEU A 142 -13.69 -10.04 -5.74
N GLU A 143 -13.83 -11.23 -5.17
CA GLU A 143 -14.50 -11.38 -3.87
C GLU A 143 -13.71 -10.73 -2.73
N LEU A 144 -12.36 -10.80 -2.77
CA LEU A 144 -11.51 -10.09 -1.81
C LEU A 144 -11.58 -8.57 -2.01
N PHE A 145 -11.57 -8.11 -3.26
CA PHE A 145 -11.72 -6.70 -3.62
C PHE A 145 -13.02 -6.11 -3.05
N LYS A 146 -14.16 -6.80 -3.26
CA LYS A 146 -15.46 -6.39 -2.70
C LYS A 146 -15.53 -6.43 -1.17
N THR A 147 -14.65 -7.22 -0.53
CA THR A 147 -14.71 -7.48 0.90
C THR A 147 -13.78 -6.58 1.70
N PHE A 148 -12.56 -6.35 1.21
CA PHE A 148 -11.51 -5.61 1.91
C PHE A 148 -11.22 -4.28 1.22
N CYS A 149 -10.88 -4.31 -0.06
CA CYS A 149 -10.39 -3.14 -0.78
C CYS A 149 -11.46 -2.07 -1.00
N LEU A 150 -12.55 -2.41 -1.70
CA LEU A 150 -13.61 -1.44 -2.02
C LEU A 150 -14.24 -0.80 -0.78
N PRO A 151 -14.68 -1.54 0.27
CA PRO A 151 -15.31 -0.91 1.44
C PRO A 151 -14.38 0.07 2.17
N THR A 152 -13.08 -0.22 2.21
CA THR A 152 -12.11 0.65 2.88
C THR A 152 -11.87 1.94 2.13
N MET A 153 -11.87 1.88 0.80
CA MET A 153 -11.76 3.06 -0.06
C MET A 153 -13.03 3.92 -0.02
N LEU A 154 -14.20 3.29 0.00
CA LEU A 154 -15.48 4.00 0.16
C LEU A 154 -15.60 4.75 1.49
N ASN A 155 -15.01 4.20 2.54
CA ASN A 155 -15.10 4.75 3.88
C ASN A 155 -14.01 5.77 4.23
N GLN A 156 -13.15 6.16 3.28
CA GLN A 156 -12.12 7.16 3.58
C GLN A 156 -12.75 8.50 4.02
N THR A 157 -12.21 9.13 5.06
CA THR A 157 -12.68 10.45 5.51
C THR A 157 -12.21 11.56 4.59
N LEU A 158 -11.01 11.42 4.01
CA LEU A 158 -10.55 12.24 2.90
C LEU A 158 -11.18 11.72 1.59
N GLN A 159 -11.88 12.60 0.85
CA GLN A 159 -12.48 12.26 -0.45
C GLN A 159 -11.77 12.92 -1.64
N ASP A 160 -10.90 13.92 -1.41
CA ASP A 160 -10.08 14.56 -2.45
C ASP A 160 -8.82 13.73 -2.76
N PHE A 161 -9.03 12.58 -3.40
CA PHE A 161 -7.98 11.72 -3.92
C PHE A 161 -8.46 11.03 -5.20
N ALA A 162 -7.54 10.57 -6.06
CA ALA A 162 -7.87 9.73 -7.20
C ALA A 162 -7.47 8.27 -6.93
N TRP A 163 -8.39 7.31 -7.12
CA TRP A 163 -8.08 5.89 -7.01
C TRP A 163 -7.99 5.23 -8.38
N LEU A 164 -6.79 4.84 -8.77
CA LEU A 164 -6.48 4.26 -10.07
C LEU A 164 -6.37 2.73 -9.95
N VAL A 165 -7.39 2.03 -10.46
CA VAL A 165 -7.45 0.56 -10.49
C VAL A 165 -7.06 0.09 -11.89
N TYR A 166 -5.83 -0.42 -12.03
CA TYR A 166 -5.29 -0.93 -13.28
C TYR A 166 -5.65 -2.39 -13.47
N THR A 167 -6.14 -2.75 -14.64
CA THR A 167 -6.47 -4.13 -15.00
C THR A 167 -6.03 -4.51 -16.41
N ASP A 168 -5.96 -5.82 -16.68
CA ASP A 168 -5.58 -6.32 -17.99
C ASP A 168 -6.63 -5.91 -19.05
N PRO A 169 -6.23 -5.29 -20.18
CA PRO A 169 -7.16 -4.93 -21.25
C PRO A 169 -7.97 -6.09 -21.84
N LYS A 170 -7.49 -7.33 -21.67
CA LYS A 170 -8.13 -8.57 -22.13
C LYS A 170 -8.78 -9.35 -20.98
N LEU A 171 -8.98 -8.75 -19.80
CA LEU A 171 -9.65 -9.39 -18.68
C LEU A 171 -10.99 -9.99 -19.11
N ASP A 172 -11.35 -11.14 -18.54
CA ASP A 172 -12.67 -11.76 -18.73
C ASP A 172 -13.79 -10.71 -18.62
N LYS A 173 -14.67 -10.67 -19.64
CA LYS A 173 -15.69 -9.63 -19.79
C LYS A 173 -16.64 -9.56 -18.59
N ARG A 174 -16.93 -10.69 -17.93
CA ARG A 174 -17.82 -10.70 -16.76
C ARG A 174 -17.13 -10.06 -15.57
N LEU A 175 -15.87 -10.41 -15.31
CA LEU A 175 -15.06 -9.77 -14.26
C LEU A 175 -14.90 -8.26 -14.50
N LEU A 176 -14.60 -7.87 -15.75
CA LEU A 176 -14.43 -6.46 -16.11
C LEU A 176 -15.73 -5.65 -15.93
N ASN A 177 -16.85 -6.18 -16.40
CA ASN A 177 -18.16 -5.54 -16.23
C ASN A 177 -18.51 -5.39 -14.75
N GLU A 178 -18.25 -6.42 -13.94
CA GLU A 178 -18.53 -6.36 -12.51
C GLU A 178 -17.64 -5.35 -11.78
N LEU A 179 -16.35 -5.24 -12.13
CA LEU A 179 -15.50 -4.16 -11.63
C LEU A 179 -15.99 -2.77 -12.04
N ARG A 180 -16.36 -2.60 -13.31
CA ARG A 180 -16.91 -1.33 -13.80
C ARG A 180 -18.17 -0.95 -13.04
N ASP A 181 -19.08 -1.90 -12.82
CA ASP A 181 -20.32 -1.66 -12.09
C ASP A 181 -20.09 -1.28 -10.62
N LEU A 182 -19.04 -1.80 -9.98
CA LEU A 182 -18.67 -1.42 -8.61
C LEU A 182 -18.08 -0.02 -8.49
N LEU A 183 -17.46 0.52 -9.56
CA LEU A 183 -16.69 1.76 -9.51
C LEU A 183 -17.39 2.95 -10.20
N LYS A 184 -18.34 2.71 -11.11
CA LYS A 184 -18.96 3.74 -11.97
C LYS A 184 -19.64 4.89 -11.23
N ASP A 185 -20.17 4.64 -10.03
CA ASP A 185 -20.91 5.64 -9.25
C ASP A 185 -19.97 6.56 -8.42
N HIS A 186 -18.65 6.37 -8.56
CA HIS A 186 -17.62 7.10 -7.82
C HIS A 186 -16.70 7.85 -8.79
N PRO A 187 -16.87 9.16 -8.98
CA PRO A 187 -16.15 9.91 -10.03
C PRO A 187 -14.64 10.01 -9.77
N ASN A 188 -14.19 9.78 -8.55
CA ASN A 188 -12.78 9.71 -8.19
C ASN A 188 -12.18 8.29 -8.31
N PHE A 189 -12.96 7.29 -8.75
CA PHE A 189 -12.51 5.89 -8.89
C PHE A 189 -12.40 5.53 -10.38
N TYR A 190 -11.17 5.29 -10.83
CA TYR A 190 -10.83 5.09 -12.23
C TYR A 190 -10.46 3.63 -12.49
N LEU A 191 -11.22 2.97 -13.36
CA LEU A 191 -10.89 1.64 -13.88
C LEU A 191 -10.13 1.80 -15.20
N ILE A 192 -8.85 1.40 -15.21
CA ILE A 192 -7.92 1.64 -16.31
C ILE A 192 -7.50 0.32 -16.95
N LEU A 193 -7.67 0.21 -18.27
CA LEU A 193 -7.24 -0.93 -19.06
C LEU A 193 -5.77 -0.78 -19.46
N SER A 194 -4.85 -1.22 -18.60
CA SER A 194 -3.42 -1.22 -18.89
C SER A 194 -2.65 -2.30 -18.12
N ASN A 195 -1.65 -2.88 -18.79
CA ASN A 195 -0.65 -3.77 -18.19
C ASN A 195 0.67 -3.05 -17.89
N ASP A 196 0.72 -1.74 -18.14
CA ASP A 196 1.84 -0.89 -17.77
C ASP A 196 1.66 -0.41 -16.32
N ASN A 197 2.56 -0.86 -15.45
CA ASN A 197 2.61 -0.48 -14.04
C ASN A 197 3.53 0.73 -13.79
N GLN A 198 4.18 1.24 -14.84
CA GLN A 198 5.07 2.39 -14.82
C GLN A 198 4.42 3.64 -15.38
N LEU A 199 3.22 3.52 -15.95
CA LEU A 199 2.47 4.65 -16.48
C LEU A 199 2.38 5.76 -15.44
N THR A 200 3.03 6.90 -15.70
CA THR A 200 2.91 8.06 -14.83
C THR A 200 1.54 8.68 -15.01
N LEU A 201 1.15 9.59 -14.11
CA LEU A 201 -0.11 10.30 -14.27
C LEU A 201 -0.15 11.15 -15.56
N PRO A 202 0.90 11.90 -15.95
CA PRO A 202 0.98 12.54 -17.27
C PRO A 202 0.78 11.56 -18.42
N ASP A 203 1.47 10.42 -18.41
CA ASP A 203 1.35 9.42 -19.47
C ASP A 203 -0.07 8.88 -19.54
N LEU A 204 -0.70 8.61 -18.38
CA LEU A 204 -2.09 8.18 -18.31
C LEU A 204 -3.04 9.22 -18.91
N VAL A 205 -2.88 10.50 -18.58
CA VAL A 205 -3.73 11.57 -19.13
C VAL A 205 -3.54 11.69 -20.64
N GLY A 206 -2.29 11.62 -21.11
CA GLY A 206 -1.97 11.64 -22.54
C GLY A 206 -2.57 10.45 -23.29
N GLU A 207 -2.34 9.24 -22.79
CA GLU A 207 -2.88 8.00 -23.38
C GLU A 207 -4.41 7.96 -23.35
N ALA A 208 -5.05 8.35 -22.25
CA ALA A 208 -6.50 8.40 -22.14
C ALA A 208 -7.12 9.47 -23.05
N THR A 209 -6.40 10.56 -23.32
CA THR A 209 -6.83 11.56 -24.31
C THR A 209 -6.80 10.97 -25.72
N ALA A 210 -5.74 10.23 -26.06
CA ALA A 210 -5.60 9.56 -27.36
C ALA A 210 -6.52 8.33 -27.52
N ASN A 211 -6.84 7.66 -26.42
CA ASN A 211 -7.66 6.46 -26.34
C ASN A 211 -8.63 6.53 -25.14
N PRO A 212 -9.76 7.24 -25.26
CA PRO A 212 -10.71 7.39 -24.16
C PRO A 212 -11.27 6.06 -23.64
N GLY A 213 -11.33 5.03 -24.49
CA GLY A 213 -11.80 3.69 -24.10
C GLY A 213 -10.87 2.95 -23.12
N MET A 214 -9.68 3.48 -22.85
CA MET A 214 -8.75 2.95 -21.83
C MET A 214 -9.29 3.16 -20.41
N VAL A 215 -10.04 4.24 -20.18
CA VAL A 215 -10.57 4.61 -18.85
C VAL A 215 -12.07 4.35 -18.84
N LEU A 216 -12.51 3.33 -18.10
CA LEU A 216 -13.89 2.86 -18.12
C LEU A 216 -14.81 3.51 -17.08
N THR A 217 -14.23 4.09 -16.03
CA THR A 217 -14.95 4.79 -14.94
C THR A 217 -14.15 5.99 -14.47
N GLY A 218 -14.78 6.83 -13.64
CA GLY A 218 -14.17 8.04 -13.11
C GLY A 218 -14.34 9.25 -14.03
N ASN A 219 -14.03 10.43 -13.51
CA ASN A 219 -14.15 11.69 -14.22
C ASN A 219 -12.78 12.08 -14.83
N LEU A 220 -12.52 11.62 -16.06
CA LEU A 220 -11.25 11.88 -16.74
C LEU A 220 -10.97 13.39 -16.92
N GLU A 221 -12.02 14.19 -17.08
CA GLU A 221 -11.88 15.66 -17.16
C GLU A 221 -11.38 16.23 -15.83
N TYR A 222 -11.94 15.78 -14.71
CA TYR A 222 -11.47 16.16 -13.38
C TYR A 222 -10.02 15.72 -13.15
N LEU A 223 -9.65 14.49 -13.52
CA LEU A 223 -8.28 14.00 -13.38
C LEU A 223 -7.29 14.85 -14.20
N THR A 224 -7.67 15.11 -15.46
CA THR A 224 -6.87 15.92 -16.40
C THR A 224 -6.71 17.35 -15.88
N ARG A 225 -7.80 17.97 -15.41
CA ARG A 225 -7.78 19.32 -14.86
C ARG A 225 -6.98 19.40 -13.57
N SER A 226 -7.12 18.42 -12.68
CA SER A 226 -6.36 18.35 -11.42
C SER A 226 -4.87 18.22 -11.71
N TYR A 227 -4.49 17.33 -12.64
CA TYR A 227 -3.12 17.20 -13.11
C TYR A 227 -2.59 18.49 -13.74
N LYS A 228 -3.32 19.09 -14.69
CA LYS A 228 -2.88 20.33 -15.36
C LYS A 228 -2.77 21.49 -14.38
N SER A 229 -3.74 21.64 -13.47
CA SER A 229 -3.67 22.61 -12.37
C SER A 229 -2.39 22.44 -11.56
N HIS A 230 -2.05 21.20 -11.18
CA HIS A 230 -0.81 20.91 -10.45
C HIS A 230 0.46 21.19 -11.28
N ALA A 231 0.45 20.83 -12.57
CA ALA A 231 1.58 21.02 -13.47
C ALA A 231 1.83 22.49 -13.82
N GLU A 232 0.76 23.29 -13.95
CA GLU A 232 0.77 24.72 -14.27
C GLU A 232 0.76 25.59 -13.00
N SER A 233 0.63 24.96 -11.83
CA SER A 233 0.47 25.61 -10.55
C SER A 233 1.56 26.63 -10.30
N GLN A 234 1.13 27.81 -9.89
CA GLN A 234 2.03 28.84 -9.36
C GLN A 234 2.28 28.66 -7.86
N ALA A 235 1.70 27.63 -7.23
CA ALA A 235 1.91 27.31 -5.83
C ALA A 235 3.40 27.26 -5.50
N SER A 236 3.73 27.67 -4.28
CA SER A 236 5.11 27.68 -3.79
C SER A 236 5.65 26.27 -3.64
N VAL A 237 4.75 25.31 -3.40
CA VAL A 237 5.07 23.89 -3.28
C VAL A 237 3.94 23.07 -3.90
N VAL A 238 4.32 22.06 -4.69
CA VAL A 238 3.40 21.07 -5.27
C VAL A 238 3.77 19.70 -4.70
N LEU A 239 2.80 19.03 -4.08
CA LEU A 239 2.92 17.71 -3.49
C LEU A 239 2.20 16.66 -4.34
N TYR A 240 2.91 15.61 -4.70
CA TYR A 240 2.35 14.43 -5.32
C TYR A 240 2.53 13.22 -4.40
N ILE A 241 1.43 12.66 -3.92
CA ILE A 241 1.40 11.56 -2.96
C ILE A 241 0.83 10.33 -3.67
N GLU A 242 1.59 9.25 -3.74
CA GLU A 242 1.17 8.01 -4.39
C GLU A 242 1.21 6.83 -3.42
N THR A 243 0.04 6.30 -3.07
CA THR A 243 -0.13 5.17 -2.15
C THR A 243 -0.41 3.88 -2.91
N GLY A 244 0.37 2.83 -2.64
CA GLY A 244 0.11 1.48 -3.12
C GLY A 244 -0.96 0.77 -2.29
N LEU A 245 -1.85 0.04 -2.97
CA LEU A 245 -2.85 -0.81 -2.33
C LEU A 245 -3.11 -2.05 -3.18
N ASP A 246 -2.76 -3.23 -2.67
CA ASP A 246 -3.10 -4.50 -3.33
C ASP A 246 -4.63 -4.69 -3.36
N ALA A 247 -5.15 -5.32 -4.43
CA ALA A 247 -6.60 -5.42 -4.66
C ALA A 247 -7.35 -6.28 -3.64
N ASP A 248 -6.64 -7.04 -2.80
CA ASP A 248 -7.17 -7.84 -1.71
C ASP A 248 -6.90 -7.23 -0.31
N ASP A 249 -6.16 -6.13 -0.24
CA ASP A 249 -5.86 -5.42 1.01
C ASP A 249 -6.85 -4.26 1.25
N GLY A 250 -6.72 -3.56 2.38
CA GLY A 250 -7.54 -2.38 2.69
C GLY A 250 -6.86 -1.38 3.62
N LEU A 251 -7.41 -0.17 3.68
CA LEU A 251 -6.93 0.92 4.53
C LEU A 251 -7.94 1.29 5.62
N GLN A 252 -7.48 1.75 6.77
CA GLN A 252 -8.37 2.34 7.76
C GLN A 252 -8.94 3.67 7.21
N LYS A 253 -10.15 4.05 7.62
CA LYS A 253 -10.89 5.21 7.09
C LYS A 253 -10.15 6.57 7.14
N ASP A 254 -9.23 6.76 8.06
CA ASP A 254 -8.48 8.01 8.23
C ASP A 254 -7.07 7.95 7.62
N THR A 255 -6.64 6.77 7.13
CA THR A 255 -5.27 6.55 6.68
C THR A 255 -4.83 7.51 5.59
N LEU A 256 -5.68 7.79 4.57
CA LEU A 256 -5.30 8.74 3.53
C LEU A 256 -5.17 10.18 4.04
N SER A 257 -6.04 10.59 4.97
CA SER A 257 -5.95 11.89 5.66
C SER A 257 -4.66 11.98 6.47
N GLU A 258 -4.31 10.95 7.23
CA GLU A 258 -3.07 10.93 8.02
C GLU A 258 -1.82 10.93 7.13
N ILE A 259 -1.81 10.14 6.05
CA ILE A 259 -0.77 10.19 5.02
C ILE A 259 -0.58 11.63 4.53
N GLN A 260 -1.69 12.31 4.18
CA GLN A 260 -1.63 13.67 3.66
C GLN A 260 -1.07 14.66 4.69
N LYS A 261 -1.57 14.61 5.94
CA LYS A 261 -1.09 15.46 7.04
C LYS A 261 0.40 15.28 7.28
N HIS A 262 0.88 14.04 7.33
CA HIS A 262 2.29 13.74 7.49
C HIS A 262 3.11 14.24 6.29
N ALA A 263 2.67 13.96 5.06
CA ALA A 263 3.35 14.42 3.85
C ALA A 263 3.53 15.95 3.86
N VAL A 264 2.45 16.68 4.17
CA VAL A 264 2.45 18.14 4.27
C VAL A 264 3.41 18.63 5.37
N ALA A 265 3.30 18.09 6.58
CA ALA A 265 4.13 18.48 7.71
C ALA A 265 5.62 18.26 7.42
N GLU A 266 5.96 17.10 6.86
CA GLU A 266 7.33 16.79 6.47
C GLU A 266 7.86 17.75 5.41
N THR A 267 7.09 17.96 4.35
CA THR A 267 7.48 18.89 3.29
C THR A 267 7.73 20.30 3.81
N TYR A 268 7.00 20.77 4.83
CA TYR A 268 7.31 22.05 5.48
C TYR A 268 8.63 22.05 6.25
N LEU A 269 8.95 20.95 6.93
CA LEU A 269 10.23 20.82 7.64
C LEU A 269 11.41 20.87 6.66
N TRP A 270 11.30 20.16 5.53
CA TRP A 270 12.31 20.18 4.46
C TRP A 270 12.40 21.54 3.74
N ASN A 271 11.29 22.26 3.59
CA ASN A 271 11.23 23.56 2.93
C ASN A 271 11.49 24.76 3.86
N SER A 272 12.10 24.54 5.03
CA SER A 272 12.56 25.62 5.89
C SER A 272 13.50 26.57 5.12
N PRO A 273 13.36 27.91 5.23
CA PRO A 273 14.19 28.89 4.51
C PRO A 273 15.71 28.69 4.63
N THR A 274 16.17 28.01 5.69
CA THR A 274 17.58 27.69 5.91
C THR A 274 18.10 26.51 5.07
N GLN A 275 17.21 25.76 4.42
CA GLN A 275 17.51 24.52 3.69
C GLN A 275 17.11 24.56 2.21
N ARG A 276 16.51 25.67 1.75
CA ARG A 276 16.08 25.82 0.37
C ARG A 276 17.27 26.05 -0.57
N SER A 277 17.90 24.97 -1.01
CA SER A 277 18.35 24.93 -2.40
C SER A 277 17.18 24.46 -3.26
N ASP A 278 17.04 24.97 -4.48
CA ASP A 278 15.99 24.59 -5.44
C ASP A 278 16.06 23.09 -5.75
N SER A 279 15.48 22.25 -4.89
CA SER A 279 15.72 20.82 -4.90
C SER A 279 14.42 20.02 -4.88
N TYR A 280 14.40 19.02 -5.75
CA TYR A 280 13.39 17.98 -5.77
C TYR A 280 13.58 17.11 -4.53
N HIS A 281 12.50 16.90 -3.79
CA HIS A 281 12.51 16.06 -2.60
C HIS A 281 11.53 14.90 -2.76
N TRP A 282 11.98 13.72 -2.37
CA TRP A 282 11.11 12.56 -2.25
C TRP A 282 11.39 11.83 -0.94
N PHE A 283 10.35 11.24 -0.37
CA PHE A 283 10.45 10.36 0.78
C PHE A 283 9.31 9.34 0.77
N ILE A 284 9.46 8.30 1.55
CA ILE A 284 8.49 7.22 1.67
C ILE A 284 7.74 7.40 3.00
N LEU A 285 6.43 7.18 3.00
CA LEU A 285 5.63 7.02 4.21
C LEU A 285 5.16 5.56 4.30
N CYS A 286 5.34 4.96 5.47
CA CYS A 286 5.05 3.55 5.69
C CYS A 286 4.06 3.37 6.83
N VAL A 287 3.00 2.62 6.55
CA VAL A 287 2.10 2.13 7.60
C VAL A 287 2.83 1.10 8.44
N GLY A 288 2.99 1.40 9.74
CA GLY A 288 3.71 0.54 10.67
C GLY A 288 2.92 -0.62 11.24
N ASN A 289 1.65 -0.36 11.54
CA ASN A 289 0.76 -1.29 12.21
C ASN A 289 -0.37 -1.68 11.26
N HIS A 290 -0.57 -2.98 11.08
CA HIS A 290 -1.63 -3.49 10.22
C HIS A 290 -2.22 -4.78 10.77
N TYR A 291 -3.49 -5.02 10.44
CA TYR A 291 -4.08 -6.33 10.63
C TYR A 291 -3.65 -7.26 9.50
N GLU A 292 -3.43 -8.53 9.81
CA GLU A 292 -3.27 -9.58 8.82
C GLU A 292 -4.45 -10.54 8.92
N TRP A 293 -5.22 -10.67 7.85
CA TRP A 293 -6.34 -11.59 7.76
C TRP A 293 -5.92 -12.88 7.05
N LYS A 294 -6.21 -14.02 7.66
CA LYS A 294 -5.90 -15.36 7.15
C LYS A 294 -7.17 -16.21 7.11
N ASN A 295 -7.35 -17.00 6.07
CA ASN A 295 -8.49 -17.91 5.97
C ASN A 295 -8.10 -19.37 5.74
N LEU A 296 -6.89 -19.77 6.14
CA LEU A 296 -6.38 -21.11 5.85
C LEU A 296 -7.25 -22.23 6.43
N ASP A 297 -7.70 -22.11 7.68
CA ASP A 297 -8.50 -23.19 8.29
C ASP A 297 -9.85 -23.35 7.59
N ALA A 298 -10.46 -22.25 7.17
CA ALA A 298 -11.68 -22.28 6.36
C ALA A 298 -11.39 -22.87 4.98
N PHE A 299 -10.23 -22.55 4.40
CA PHE A 299 -9.78 -23.09 3.12
C PHE A 299 -9.55 -24.61 3.18
N LEU A 300 -8.98 -25.12 4.27
CA LEU A 300 -8.73 -26.55 4.50
C LEU A 300 -9.96 -27.29 5.03
N GLY A 301 -11.12 -26.63 5.17
CA GLY A 301 -12.32 -27.26 5.73
C GLY A 301 -12.21 -27.64 7.21
N LYS A 302 -11.15 -27.19 7.91
CA LYS A 302 -10.90 -27.47 9.34
C LYS A 302 -11.85 -26.72 10.26
N THR A 303 -12.48 -25.66 9.76
CA THR A 303 -13.50 -24.90 10.49
C THR A 303 -14.74 -24.67 9.62
N LYS A 304 -15.90 -24.69 10.26
CA LYS A 304 -17.16 -24.23 9.67
C LYS A 304 -17.32 -22.71 9.76
N ASP A 305 -16.45 -22.04 10.52
CA ASP A 305 -16.44 -20.59 10.61
C ASP A 305 -15.57 -19.97 9.52
N PHE A 306 -16.24 -19.53 8.46
CA PHE A 306 -15.61 -18.89 7.29
C PHE A 306 -15.14 -17.45 7.54
N ARG A 307 -15.12 -16.95 8.78
CA ARG A 307 -14.59 -15.59 9.04
C ARG A 307 -13.07 -15.51 8.92
N GLY A 308 -12.34 -16.60 9.14
CA GLY A 308 -10.87 -16.59 9.21
C GLY A 308 -10.33 -16.03 10.53
N ILE A 309 -9.04 -15.76 10.59
CA ILE A 309 -8.33 -15.21 11.75
C ILE A 309 -7.75 -13.85 11.41
N LEU A 310 -7.82 -12.92 12.36
CA LEU A 310 -7.12 -11.65 12.35
C LEU A 310 -5.96 -11.71 13.34
N ALA A 311 -4.80 -11.26 12.90
CA ALA A 311 -3.63 -11.05 13.74
C ALA A 311 -3.16 -9.60 13.64
N GLU A 312 -2.68 -9.05 14.74
CA GLU A 312 -2.00 -7.75 14.78
C GLU A 312 -0.54 -7.91 14.39
N HIS A 313 -0.06 -7.05 13.49
CA HIS A 313 1.32 -7.05 13.07
C HIS A 313 1.89 -5.63 13.12
N HIS A 314 2.95 -5.51 13.92
CA HIS A 314 3.76 -4.31 14.03
C HIS A 314 5.07 -4.55 13.28
N ASN A 315 5.37 -3.72 12.28
CA ASN A 315 6.61 -3.82 11.54
C ASN A 315 7.36 -2.49 11.49
N LYS A 316 8.44 -2.41 12.28
CA LYS A 316 9.31 -1.23 12.35
C LYS A 316 10.42 -1.25 11.29
N GLU A 317 10.66 -2.39 10.63
CA GLU A 317 11.80 -2.62 9.74
C GLU A 317 11.43 -2.68 8.26
N ARG A 318 10.15 -2.86 7.95
CA ARG A 318 9.64 -2.87 6.58
C ARG A 318 8.28 -2.19 6.45
N CYS A 319 8.08 -1.55 5.32
CA CYS A 319 6.79 -1.11 4.85
C CYS A 319 5.97 -2.32 4.39
N VAL A 320 4.70 -2.35 4.73
CA VAL A 320 3.75 -3.28 4.12
C VAL A 320 3.12 -2.64 2.89
N THR A 321 2.74 -3.45 1.90
CA THR A 321 2.16 -2.93 0.66
C THR A 321 0.98 -1.99 0.91
N PRO A 322 -0.04 -2.33 1.73
CA PRO A 322 -1.14 -1.42 1.94
C PRO A 322 -0.68 -0.22 2.76
N GLY A 323 -0.73 0.95 2.14
CA GLY A 323 -0.29 2.20 2.75
C GLY A 323 1.20 2.51 2.56
N LEU A 324 1.95 1.68 1.82
CA LEU A 324 3.25 2.07 1.30
C LEU A 324 3.05 3.25 0.35
N THR A 325 3.52 4.40 0.78
CA THR A 325 3.25 5.67 0.11
C THR A 325 4.55 6.35 -0.25
N MET A 326 4.61 6.91 -1.45
CA MET A 326 5.65 7.85 -1.82
C MET A 326 5.08 9.27 -1.74
N VAL A 327 5.91 10.20 -1.29
CA VAL A 327 5.67 11.62 -1.41
C VAL A 327 6.78 12.22 -2.27
N ASN A 328 6.39 12.92 -3.33
CA ASN A 328 7.27 13.81 -4.06
C ASN A 328 6.84 15.24 -3.80
N SER A 329 7.82 16.11 -3.60
CA SER A 329 7.63 17.54 -3.44
C SER A 329 8.47 18.27 -4.47
N LEU A 330 7.85 19.20 -5.18
CA LEU A 330 8.54 20.19 -5.97
C LEU A 330 8.34 21.55 -5.32
N THR A 331 9.43 22.15 -4.90
CA THR A 331 9.44 23.53 -4.40
C THR A 331 9.64 24.46 -5.60
N ALA A 332 8.81 25.49 -5.69
CA ALA A 332 8.97 26.51 -6.71
C ALA A 332 10.37 27.12 -6.62
N PRO A 333 11.05 27.35 -7.75
CA PRO A 333 12.35 27.99 -7.74
C PRO A 333 12.23 29.37 -7.09
N HIS A 334 13.26 29.74 -6.35
CA HIS A 334 13.34 31.07 -5.74
C HIS A 334 13.28 32.21 -6.76
N ASP A 335 13.81 31.96 -7.96
CA ASP A 335 13.70 32.86 -9.11
C ASP A 335 12.36 32.61 -9.83
N PRO A 336 11.44 33.59 -9.85
CA PRO A 336 10.17 33.48 -10.59
C PRO A 336 10.36 33.27 -12.10
N GLN A 337 11.53 33.63 -12.65
CA GLN A 337 11.87 33.45 -14.06
C GLN A 337 12.47 32.07 -14.36
N ALA A 338 12.91 31.33 -13.34
CA ALA A 338 13.47 30.01 -13.55
C ALA A 338 12.40 29.05 -14.08
N LYS A 339 12.76 28.27 -15.10
CA LYS A 339 11.86 27.27 -15.68
C LYS A 339 11.53 26.23 -14.61
N ARG A 340 10.26 26.19 -14.19
CA ARG A 340 9.75 25.10 -13.35
C ARG A 340 9.86 23.79 -14.13
N THR A 341 10.62 22.85 -13.60
CA THR A 341 10.61 21.45 -14.05
C THR A 341 9.36 20.78 -13.51
N SER A 342 8.65 19.98 -14.30
CA SER A 342 7.51 19.22 -13.78
C SER A 342 8.00 18.26 -12.70
N ILE A 343 7.21 18.05 -11.64
CA ILE A 343 7.49 17.00 -10.65
C ILE A 343 7.58 15.61 -11.31
N PHE A 344 6.94 15.45 -12.47
CA PHE A 344 6.94 14.23 -13.26
C PHE A 344 8.12 14.12 -14.24
N ASP A 345 8.91 15.19 -14.45
CA ASP A 345 10.13 15.15 -15.26
C ASP A 345 11.31 14.58 -14.47
N HIS A 346 11.21 14.57 -13.14
CA HIS A 346 12.23 14.00 -12.25
C HIS A 346 12.09 12.47 -12.20
N ALA A 347 13.23 11.80 -12.10
CA ALA A 347 13.43 10.38 -12.46
C ALA A 347 12.23 9.47 -12.14
N PRO A 348 11.82 8.60 -13.09
CA PRO A 348 10.69 7.72 -12.92
C PRO A 348 10.88 6.87 -11.69
N PHE A 349 9.81 6.78 -10.93
CA PHE A 349 9.78 6.11 -9.66
C PHE A 349 10.36 4.68 -9.73
N PRO A 350 11.14 4.26 -8.72
CA PRO A 350 11.60 2.88 -8.56
C PRO A 350 10.47 1.88 -8.20
N TYR A 351 9.32 1.80 -8.93
CA TYR A 351 8.18 0.91 -8.57
C TYR A 351 8.59 -0.55 -8.49
N ASN A 352 9.55 -0.93 -9.34
CA ASN A 352 10.07 -2.29 -9.41
C ASN A 352 11.17 -2.54 -8.38
N GLU A 353 11.55 -1.51 -7.65
CA GLU A 353 12.74 -1.43 -6.83
C GLU A 353 12.44 -0.90 -5.43
N ILE A 354 11.18 -0.53 -5.10
CA ILE A 354 10.82 -0.16 -3.74
C ILE A 354 11.18 -1.34 -2.86
N VAL A 355 12.24 -1.14 -2.11
CA VAL A 355 12.63 -2.14 -1.17
C VAL A 355 11.78 -1.90 0.06
N VAL A 356 10.79 -2.78 0.25
CA VAL A 356 9.96 -2.76 1.46
C VAL A 356 10.79 -2.73 2.74
N ASN A 357 12.02 -3.26 2.72
CA ASN A 357 12.93 -3.20 3.86
C ASN A 357 13.63 -1.85 3.95
N HIS A 358 13.42 -1.14 5.05
CA HIS A 358 13.99 0.18 5.32
C HIS A 358 15.52 0.20 5.18
N TRP A 359 16.22 -0.84 5.66
CA TRP A 359 17.68 -0.89 5.60
C TRP A 359 18.25 -0.96 4.17
N ARG A 360 17.52 -1.58 3.24
CA ARG A 360 17.95 -1.69 1.83
C ARG A 360 17.71 -0.39 1.06
N LEU A 361 16.72 0.41 1.44
CA LEU A 361 16.58 1.77 0.90
C LEU A 361 17.85 2.57 1.17
N ASN A 362 18.38 2.46 2.39
CA ASN A 362 19.62 3.14 2.78
C ASN A 362 20.86 2.62 2.03
N GLU A 363 20.89 1.35 1.60
CA GLU A 363 21.98 0.83 0.76
C GLU A 363 21.90 1.37 -0.67
N LYS A 364 20.68 1.40 -1.21
CA LYS A 364 20.44 1.79 -2.59
C LYS A 364 20.57 3.30 -2.81
N TYR A 365 20.16 4.08 -1.82
CA TYR A 365 20.21 5.54 -1.85
C TYR A 365 21.12 6.01 -0.72
N PRO A 366 22.46 6.01 -0.91
CA PRO A 366 23.40 6.41 0.13
C PRO A 366 23.18 7.84 0.64
N ASN A 367 22.62 8.73 -0.18
CA ASN A 367 22.25 10.09 0.24
C ASN A 367 21.17 10.08 1.34
N CYS A 368 20.38 9.00 1.46
CA CYS A 368 19.50 8.76 2.59
C CYS A 368 20.25 8.46 3.91
N ARG A 369 21.57 8.19 3.87
CA ARG A 369 22.44 7.96 5.05
C ARG A 369 23.28 9.17 5.45
N TYR A 370 23.56 10.10 4.55
CA TYR A 370 24.71 11.02 4.68
C TYR A 370 24.43 12.38 5.35
N HIS A 371 23.27 12.57 5.97
CA HIS A 371 22.98 13.81 6.71
C HIS A 371 23.15 13.56 8.21
N GLY A 372 24.37 13.82 8.70
CA GLY A 372 24.86 13.42 10.03
C GLY A 372 24.35 14.24 11.22
N ALA A 373 24.58 13.65 12.41
CA ALA A 373 24.58 14.17 13.78
C ALA A 373 23.37 14.95 14.35
N ASN A 374 22.57 15.67 13.55
CA ASN A 374 21.34 16.34 13.98
C ASN A 374 20.22 16.18 12.91
N GLU A 375 19.31 15.25 13.16
CA GLU A 375 17.85 15.37 12.94
C GLU A 375 17.27 15.64 11.53
N PHE A 376 17.81 15.08 10.46
CA PHE A 376 16.99 14.84 9.25
C PHE A 376 16.81 13.35 9.01
N GLU A 377 15.56 12.94 9.17
CA GLU A 377 15.11 11.55 9.22
C GLU A 377 15.40 10.79 7.92
N PRO A 378 15.45 9.44 7.98
CA PRO A 378 15.60 8.60 6.80
C PRO A 378 14.67 9.04 5.64
N CYS A 379 15.01 8.68 4.40
CA CYS A 379 14.11 8.83 3.22
C CYS A 379 12.80 8.02 3.33
N TRP A 380 12.45 7.57 4.52
CA TRP A 380 11.20 6.94 4.88
C TRP A 380 10.77 7.42 6.28
N LYS A 381 9.47 7.52 6.53
CA LYS A 381 8.90 7.70 7.87
C LYS A 381 7.78 6.71 8.11
N GLN A 382 7.61 6.30 9.36
CA GLN A 382 6.48 5.48 9.76
C GLN A 382 5.31 6.38 10.14
N ILE A 383 4.15 6.17 9.54
CA ILE A 383 2.91 6.80 9.97
C ILE A 383 2.35 6.02 11.16
N ASN A 384 1.91 6.75 12.17
CA ASN A 384 1.30 6.19 13.39
C ASN A 384 2.23 5.18 14.09
N SER A 385 3.36 5.70 14.60
CA SER A 385 4.28 4.93 15.45
C SER A 385 3.66 4.49 16.78
N ASP A 386 2.53 5.09 17.17
CA ASP A 386 1.72 4.64 18.30
C ASP A 386 1.22 3.22 18.07
N GLU A 387 1.62 2.30 18.95
CA GLU A 387 1.37 0.85 18.83
C GLU A 387 -0.12 0.47 18.81
N LYS A 388 -1.04 1.42 19.03
CA LYS A 388 -2.48 1.18 19.18
C LYS A 388 -3.30 1.35 17.90
N THR A 389 -2.82 2.13 16.93
CA THR A 389 -3.59 2.46 15.73
C THR A 389 -3.13 1.64 14.54
N HIS A 390 -4.02 0.77 14.04
CA HIS A 390 -3.78 -0.02 12.84
C HIS A 390 -4.38 0.70 11.64
N THR A 391 -3.56 1.06 10.66
CA THR A 391 -3.98 1.88 9.50
C THR A 391 -4.18 1.08 8.22
N ALA A 392 -3.89 -0.21 8.25
CA ALA A 392 -4.10 -1.10 7.10
C ALA A 392 -4.57 -2.50 7.54
N ILE A 393 -5.19 -3.21 6.60
CA ILE A 393 -5.46 -4.64 6.68
C ILE A 393 -4.87 -5.31 5.46
N ARG A 394 -4.15 -6.41 5.69
CA ARG A 394 -3.52 -7.22 4.65
C ARG A 394 -4.19 -8.58 4.56
N ALA A 395 -4.70 -8.94 3.40
CA ALA A 395 -5.27 -10.26 3.18
C ALA A 395 -4.17 -11.27 2.79
N ARG A 396 -4.10 -12.38 3.52
CA ARG A 396 -3.21 -13.50 3.26
C ARG A 396 -4.04 -14.72 2.91
N THR A 397 -4.27 -14.86 1.62
CA THR A 397 -5.05 -15.96 1.09
C THR A 397 -4.27 -16.74 0.04
N ILE A 398 -4.89 -17.81 -0.43
CA ILE A 398 -4.45 -18.61 -1.57
C ILE A 398 -4.38 -17.85 -2.90
N THR A 399 -4.81 -16.58 -2.98
CA THR A 399 -4.66 -15.75 -4.19
C THR A 399 -3.35 -14.94 -4.19
N SER A 400 -2.65 -14.94 -3.06
CA SER A 400 -1.38 -14.23 -2.87
C SER A 400 -0.22 -15.04 -3.42
N THR A 401 0.65 -14.40 -4.21
CA THR A 401 1.86 -15.03 -4.77
C THR A 401 2.92 -15.34 -3.72
N GLY A 402 2.90 -14.61 -2.59
CA GLY A 402 3.91 -14.73 -1.55
C GLY A 402 3.71 -15.95 -0.66
N MET A 403 2.45 -16.28 -0.33
CA MET A 403 2.03 -17.39 0.55
C MET A 403 2.82 -17.61 1.85
N LYS A 404 3.66 -16.64 2.23
CA LYS A 404 4.53 -16.73 3.39
C LYS A 404 3.65 -16.66 4.64
N ASP A 405 3.85 -17.61 5.54
CA ASP A 405 3.21 -17.61 6.86
C ASP A 405 1.67 -17.70 6.82
N ILE A 406 1.12 -18.27 5.73
CA ILE A 406 -0.24 -18.82 5.72
C ILE A 406 -0.19 -20.10 6.55
N MET A 407 -0.19 -19.94 7.86
CA MET A 407 -0.25 -21.03 8.84
C MET A 407 -1.63 -21.06 9.50
N THR A 408 -1.98 -22.22 10.05
CA THR A 408 -3.15 -22.40 10.90
C THR A 408 -2.98 -21.55 12.17
N ALA A 409 -4.05 -20.92 12.63
CA ALA A 409 -3.97 -20.13 13.85
C ALA A 409 -3.82 -21.02 15.09
N THR A 410 -3.09 -20.51 16.06
CA THR A 410 -3.11 -21.02 17.43
C THR A 410 -4.44 -20.66 18.11
N ALA A 411 -4.82 -21.40 19.16
CA ALA A 411 -6.03 -21.10 19.93
C ALA A 411 -6.01 -19.68 20.54
N ASP A 412 -4.83 -19.19 20.91
CA ASP A 412 -4.62 -17.84 21.44
C ASP A 412 -4.88 -16.77 20.38
N GLU A 413 -4.43 -16.96 19.14
CA GLU A 413 -4.71 -16.07 18.02
C GLU A 413 -6.21 -16.02 17.70
N GLN A 414 -6.89 -17.17 17.78
CA GLN A 414 -8.34 -17.23 17.56
C GLN A 414 -9.12 -16.41 18.60
N THR A 415 -8.70 -16.46 19.87
CA THR A 415 -9.34 -15.70 20.95
C THR A 415 -9.13 -14.19 20.77
N LYS A 416 -7.92 -13.77 20.39
CA LYS A 416 -7.62 -12.36 20.11
C LYS A 416 -8.38 -11.83 18.90
N SER A 417 -8.47 -12.63 17.84
CA SER A 417 -9.18 -12.31 16.58
C SER A 417 -10.63 -11.85 16.81
N ASP A 418 -11.34 -12.46 17.76
CA ASP A 418 -12.76 -12.15 18.04
C ASP A 418 -12.99 -10.72 18.53
N GLY A 419 -12.03 -10.15 19.27
CA GLY A 419 -12.04 -8.73 19.64
C GLY A 419 -11.83 -7.81 18.44
N LEU A 420 -10.92 -8.19 17.55
CA LEU A 420 -10.48 -7.37 16.40
C LEU A 420 -11.56 -7.22 15.32
N TRP A 421 -12.44 -8.22 15.17
CA TRP A 421 -13.54 -8.15 14.19
C TRP A 421 -14.49 -6.97 14.40
N LYS A 422 -14.65 -6.49 15.64
CA LYS A 422 -15.46 -5.31 15.95
C LYS A 422 -14.83 -4.02 15.38
N THR A 423 -13.50 -3.93 15.45
CA THR A 423 -12.72 -2.81 14.92
C THR A 423 -12.84 -2.74 13.41
N LEU A 424 -12.76 -3.87 12.69
CA LEU A 424 -12.87 -3.87 11.22
C LEU A 424 -14.18 -3.29 10.69
N ALA A 425 -15.30 -3.52 11.36
CA ALA A 425 -16.58 -2.96 10.92
C ALA A 425 -16.61 -1.42 11.04
N SER A 426 -16.06 -0.87 12.12
CA SER A 426 -16.11 0.56 12.44
C SER A 426 -15.00 1.39 11.78
N ASP A 427 -13.82 0.80 11.63
CA ASP A 427 -12.62 1.49 11.15
C ASP A 427 -12.32 1.21 9.68
N PHE A 428 -12.76 0.07 9.15
CA PHE A 428 -12.50 -0.35 7.77
C PHE A 428 -13.79 -0.52 6.94
N GLY A 429 -14.97 -0.50 7.56
CA GLY A 429 -16.23 -0.83 6.88
C GLY A 429 -16.41 -2.31 6.54
N ILE A 430 -15.55 -3.18 7.08
CA ILE A 430 -15.52 -4.60 6.72
C ILE A 430 -16.40 -5.38 7.70
N ARG A 431 -17.50 -5.92 7.19
CA ARG A 431 -18.45 -6.71 7.98
C ARG A 431 -18.09 -8.19 7.93
N VAL A 432 -18.15 -8.88 9.08
CA VAL A 432 -17.92 -10.35 9.19
C VAL A 432 -18.76 -11.14 8.18
N GLY A 433 -20.02 -10.74 7.95
CA GLY A 433 -20.88 -11.39 6.97
C GLY A 433 -20.35 -11.32 5.52
N MET A 434 -19.67 -10.25 5.14
CA MET A 434 -19.01 -10.11 3.83
C MET A 434 -17.83 -11.08 3.73
N VAL A 435 -16.98 -11.09 4.75
CA VAL A 435 -15.81 -11.99 4.83
C VAL A 435 -16.22 -13.46 4.76
N LYS A 436 -17.25 -13.87 5.51
CA LYS A 436 -17.79 -15.24 5.46
C LYS A 436 -18.26 -15.61 4.05
N ARG A 437 -18.94 -14.71 3.34
CA ARG A 437 -19.39 -14.95 1.97
C ARG A 437 -18.22 -15.10 1.00
N ALA A 438 -17.26 -14.20 1.06
CA ALA A 438 -16.06 -14.26 0.22
C ALA A 438 -15.26 -15.54 0.48
N SER A 439 -15.00 -15.87 1.75
CA SER A 439 -14.26 -17.09 2.08
C SER A 439 -14.99 -18.36 1.67
N LYS A 440 -16.33 -18.42 1.72
CA LYS A 440 -17.10 -19.56 1.18
C LYS A 440 -16.95 -19.69 -0.33
N LYS A 441 -17.01 -18.58 -1.08
CA LYS A 441 -16.82 -18.60 -2.54
C LYS A 441 -15.39 -18.99 -2.93
N ILE A 442 -14.39 -18.50 -2.20
CA ILE A 442 -12.99 -18.88 -2.39
C ILE A 442 -12.82 -20.37 -2.08
N PHE A 443 -13.39 -20.86 -0.97
CA PHE A 443 -13.36 -22.28 -0.62
C PHE A 443 -14.01 -23.16 -1.70
N ALA A 444 -15.17 -22.75 -2.24
CA ALA A 444 -15.85 -23.50 -3.30
C ALA A 444 -15.01 -23.61 -4.59
N ASN A 445 -14.19 -22.60 -4.91
CA ASN A 445 -13.36 -22.53 -6.11
C ASN A 445 -11.87 -22.79 -5.85
N ARG A 446 -11.53 -23.34 -4.68
CA ARG A 446 -10.16 -23.34 -4.17
C ARG A 446 -9.14 -24.08 -5.04
N VAL A 447 -9.50 -25.27 -5.53
CA VAL A 447 -8.61 -26.07 -6.39
C VAL A 447 -8.31 -25.30 -7.67
N ALA A 448 -9.35 -24.86 -8.39
CA ALA A 448 -9.19 -24.09 -9.62
C ALA A 448 -8.42 -22.77 -9.40
N THR A 449 -8.68 -22.08 -8.29
CA THR A 449 -7.96 -20.84 -7.93
C THR A 449 -6.47 -21.10 -7.72
N VAL A 450 -6.10 -22.14 -6.98
CA VAL A 450 -4.69 -22.49 -6.71
C VAL A 450 -4.00 -22.96 -7.99
N THR A 451 -4.67 -23.78 -8.80
CA THR A 451 -4.14 -24.22 -10.10
C THR A 451 -3.87 -23.05 -11.04
N GLU A 452 -4.82 -22.13 -11.17
CA GLU A 452 -4.63 -20.93 -12.00
C GLU A 452 -3.59 -19.97 -11.41
N LEU A 453 -3.53 -19.82 -10.08
CA LEU A 453 -2.44 -19.06 -9.45
C LEU A 453 -1.08 -19.66 -9.82
N MET A 454 -0.91 -20.98 -9.76
CA MET A 454 0.34 -21.62 -10.19
C MET A 454 0.68 -21.32 -11.65
N GLN A 455 -0.31 -21.32 -12.55
CA GLN A 455 -0.12 -20.98 -13.98
C GLN A 455 0.26 -19.51 -14.19
N GLY A 456 -0.30 -18.60 -13.38
CA GLY A 456 -0.08 -17.15 -13.49
C GLY A 456 1.22 -16.64 -12.88
N ARG A 457 1.99 -17.51 -12.21
CA ARG A 457 3.24 -17.13 -11.54
C ARG A 457 4.40 -17.01 -12.51
N CYS A 458 5.47 -16.35 -12.05
CA CYS A 458 6.69 -16.13 -12.80
C CYS A 458 6.51 -15.37 -14.14
N GLN A 459 5.36 -14.71 -14.32
CA GLN A 459 5.15 -13.77 -15.42
C GLN A 459 5.74 -12.40 -15.07
N LYS A 460 6.04 -11.57 -16.07
CA LYS A 460 6.58 -10.21 -15.85
C LYS A 460 5.72 -9.44 -14.84
N GLY A 461 6.32 -8.95 -13.76
CA GLY A 461 5.65 -8.23 -12.68
C GLY A 461 5.09 -9.12 -11.56
N HIS A 462 5.22 -10.45 -11.66
CA HIS A 462 4.75 -11.41 -10.65
C HIS A 462 5.90 -12.19 -10.02
N SER A 463 5.77 -12.51 -8.74
CA SER A 463 6.82 -13.18 -7.96
C SER A 463 7.02 -14.65 -8.38
N CYS A 464 8.29 -15.08 -8.46
CA CYS A 464 8.71 -16.44 -8.80
C CYS A 464 9.50 -17.10 -7.65
N LEU A 465 8.90 -17.18 -6.45
CA LEU A 465 9.55 -17.81 -5.30
C LEU A 465 9.31 -19.33 -5.29
N ASP A 466 10.35 -20.14 -5.39
CA ASP A 466 10.27 -21.61 -5.35
C ASP A 466 9.51 -22.12 -4.11
N LYS A 467 9.76 -21.50 -2.95
CA LYS A 467 9.07 -21.82 -1.69
C LYS A 467 7.54 -21.71 -1.83
N ALA A 468 7.04 -20.68 -2.51
CA ALA A 468 5.61 -20.51 -2.72
C ALA A 468 5.05 -21.58 -3.68
N GLU A 469 5.84 -22.11 -4.61
CA GLU A 469 5.39 -23.19 -5.49
C GLU A 469 5.24 -24.50 -4.73
N LYS A 470 6.24 -24.81 -3.91
CA LYS A 470 6.18 -25.96 -3.00
C LYS A 470 4.94 -25.89 -2.11
N ASN A 471 4.69 -24.75 -1.46
CA ASN A 471 3.53 -24.56 -0.60
C ASN A 471 2.19 -24.73 -1.35
N LEU A 472 2.06 -24.20 -2.58
CA LEU A 472 0.84 -24.37 -3.39
C LEU A 472 0.60 -25.84 -3.77
N LYS A 473 1.65 -26.57 -4.13
CA LYS A 473 1.58 -28.01 -4.43
C LYS A 473 1.15 -28.82 -3.22
N GLU A 474 1.72 -28.52 -2.05
CA GLU A 474 1.33 -29.15 -0.79
C GLU A 474 -0.15 -28.88 -0.46
N LEU A 475 -0.64 -27.65 -0.66
CA LEU A 475 -2.05 -27.33 -0.48
C LEU A 475 -2.96 -28.08 -1.46
N LEU A 476 -2.57 -28.22 -2.73
CA LEU A 476 -3.35 -28.99 -3.71
C LEU A 476 -3.46 -30.45 -3.31
N ASN A 477 -2.36 -31.04 -2.84
CA ASN A 477 -2.36 -32.44 -2.39
C ASN A 477 -3.30 -32.63 -1.19
N GLN A 478 -3.26 -31.74 -0.20
CA GLN A 478 -4.16 -31.79 0.96
C GLN A 478 -5.64 -31.66 0.55
N VAL A 479 -5.96 -30.76 -0.38
CA VAL A 479 -7.36 -30.57 -0.83
C VAL A 479 -7.85 -31.74 -1.69
N GLY A 480 -6.95 -32.43 -2.41
CA GLY A 480 -7.30 -33.58 -3.26
C GLY A 480 -7.68 -34.84 -2.48
N GLU A 481 -7.10 -35.04 -1.29
CA GLU A 481 -7.42 -36.19 -0.43
C GLU A 481 -8.82 -36.10 0.20
N ASP A 482 -9.31 -34.88 0.43
CA ASP A 482 -10.61 -34.62 1.06
C ASP A 482 -11.81 -34.73 0.10
N GLN A 483 -11.58 -34.83 -1.21
CA GLN A 483 -12.68 -35.14 -2.11
C GLN A 483 -13.10 -36.58 -1.85
N PRO A 484 -14.38 -36.84 -1.49
CA PRO A 484 -14.84 -38.20 -1.29
C PRO A 484 -14.53 -38.93 -2.59
N LYS A 485 -13.58 -39.88 -2.52
CA LYS A 485 -13.30 -40.81 -3.61
C LYS A 485 -14.68 -41.30 -4.00
N SER A 486 -15.18 -40.92 -5.18
CA SER A 486 -16.48 -41.39 -5.63
C SER A 486 -16.36 -42.89 -5.51
N GLY A 487 -17.05 -43.47 -4.52
CA GLY A 487 -16.95 -44.90 -4.29
C GLY A 487 -17.22 -45.54 -5.63
N ASN A 488 -16.43 -46.56 -5.98
CA ASN A 488 -16.88 -47.55 -6.94
C ASN A 488 -18.17 -48.14 -6.35
N GLY A 489 -19.27 -47.41 -6.51
CA GLY A 489 -20.60 -47.88 -6.30
C GLY A 489 -20.88 -48.74 -7.50
N ASP A 490 -21.07 -50.02 -7.22
CA ASP A 490 -21.68 -50.99 -8.10
C ASP A 490 -22.72 -50.31 -9.00
N GLN A 491 -22.59 -50.55 -10.30
CA GLN A 491 -23.63 -50.20 -11.27
C GLN A 491 -24.97 -50.70 -10.73
N PRO A 492 -25.98 -49.84 -10.55
CA PRO A 492 -27.34 -50.33 -10.36
C PRO A 492 -27.70 -51.07 -11.66
N GLU A 493 -28.01 -52.35 -11.54
CA GLU A 493 -28.70 -53.09 -12.60
C GLU A 493 -29.90 -52.26 -13.07
N THR A 494 -29.90 -52.00 -14.37
CA THR A 494 -30.97 -51.31 -15.07
C THR A 494 -32.20 -52.20 -15.07
N SER A 495 -33.07 -52.01 -14.09
CA SER A 495 -34.45 -52.50 -14.18
C SER A 495 -35.21 -51.62 -15.17
N SER A 496 -35.68 -52.28 -16.22
CA SER A 496 -36.47 -51.75 -17.32
C SER A 496 -37.83 -51.22 -16.82
N GLU A 497 -37.99 -49.90 -16.77
CA GLU A 497 -39.30 -49.27 -16.55
C GLU A 497 -39.82 -48.67 -17.87
N LYS A 498 -40.99 -49.17 -18.28
CA LYS A 498 -41.71 -48.79 -19.51
C LYS A 498 -42.19 -47.35 -19.45
N GLN A 499 -41.80 -46.52 -20.45
CA GLN A 499 -42.49 -45.27 -20.73
C GLN A 499 -43.78 -45.50 -21.55
N PRO A 500 -44.87 -44.78 -21.24
CA PRO A 500 -46.04 -44.73 -22.10
C PRO A 500 -45.86 -43.71 -23.24
N LYS A 501 -46.35 -44.10 -24.42
CA LYS A 501 -46.50 -43.27 -25.62
C LYS A 501 -47.70 -42.33 -25.47
N GLN A 502 -47.54 -41.08 -25.92
CA GLN A 502 -48.49 -40.17 -26.59
C GLN A 502 -47.98 -38.73 -26.39
N GLY A 503 -48.10 -37.77 -27.30
CA GLY A 503 -48.70 -37.66 -28.62
C GLY A 503 -48.05 -36.45 -29.33
N GLY A 504 -48.16 -36.39 -30.65
CA GLY A 504 -47.52 -35.36 -31.45
C GLY A 504 -48.29 -34.04 -31.49
N GLU A 505 -47.61 -32.96 -31.89
CA GLU A 505 -48.20 -31.86 -32.65
C GLU A 505 -47.11 -30.97 -33.30
N THR A 506 -47.26 -30.85 -34.62
CA THR A 506 -46.99 -29.70 -35.52
C THR A 506 -45.74 -28.80 -35.39
N LYS A 507 -44.93 -28.87 -36.46
CA LYS A 507 -43.98 -27.84 -36.95
C LYS A 507 -44.70 -26.54 -37.35
N PRO A 508 -43.97 -25.40 -37.33
CA PRO A 508 -43.78 -24.67 -38.60
C PRO A 508 -42.30 -24.44 -38.94
N LYS A 509 -42.03 -24.47 -40.25
CA LYS A 509 -40.79 -24.08 -40.93
C LYS A 509 -40.57 -22.56 -40.80
N LEU A 510 -39.33 -22.15 -40.59
CA LEU A 510 -38.84 -20.84 -41.04
C LEU A 510 -37.50 -20.99 -41.75
N VAL A 511 -37.28 -20.07 -42.67
CA VAL A 511 -36.46 -20.15 -43.89
C VAL A 511 -35.03 -19.68 -43.65
N ASP A 512 -34.10 -20.33 -44.37
CA ASP A 512 -32.68 -19.98 -44.51
C ASP A 512 -32.50 -18.60 -45.16
N ASP A 513 -31.48 -17.85 -44.72
CA ASP A 513 -30.66 -17.03 -45.62
C ASP A 513 -29.31 -16.69 -44.96
N GLN A 514 -28.25 -17.38 -45.40
CA GLN A 514 -26.86 -16.97 -45.26
C GLN A 514 -26.24 -16.90 -46.66
N PRO A 515 -25.50 -15.83 -47.01
CA PRO A 515 -24.59 -15.88 -48.14
C PRO A 515 -23.19 -16.33 -47.70
N LYS A 516 -22.72 -17.38 -48.35
CA LYS A 516 -21.32 -17.78 -48.48
C LYS A 516 -20.56 -16.78 -49.35
N GLN A 517 -19.27 -16.57 -49.07
CA GLN A 517 -18.16 -16.66 -50.04
C GLN A 517 -16.81 -16.56 -49.28
N ALA A 518 -15.97 -17.60 -49.40
CA ALA A 518 -14.70 -17.63 -50.16
C ALA A 518 -13.53 -17.03 -49.34
N GLY A 519 -12.34 -17.61 -49.21
CA GLY A 519 -11.67 -18.75 -49.83
C GLY A 519 -10.16 -18.49 -49.67
N GLU A 520 -9.40 -19.54 -49.33
CA GLU A 520 -7.95 -19.69 -49.58
C GLU A 520 -6.94 -18.75 -48.87
N ASN A 521 -6.13 -19.30 -47.96
CA ASN A 521 -4.85 -19.94 -48.31
C ASN A 521 -4.05 -20.37 -47.07
N LYS A 522 -3.56 -21.61 -47.12
CA LYS A 522 -2.62 -22.24 -46.18
C LYS A 522 -1.24 -22.24 -46.86
N PRO A 523 -0.14 -22.08 -46.10
CA PRO A 523 0.97 -22.99 -46.37
C PRO A 523 1.54 -23.64 -45.11
N LYS A 524 2.32 -24.68 -45.41
CA LYS A 524 2.82 -25.77 -44.57
C LYS A 524 4.06 -25.40 -43.75
N SER A 525 4.18 -26.10 -42.62
CA SER A 525 5.38 -26.66 -41.94
C SER A 525 6.79 -26.07 -42.15
N ALA A 526 7.45 -25.78 -41.02
CA ALA A 526 8.86 -26.06 -40.72
C ALA A 526 8.97 -26.14 -39.18
N SER A 527 9.12 -27.33 -38.57
CA SER A 527 10.37 -28.03 -38.21
C SER A 527 11.35 -27.20 -37.36
N ASP A 528 11.53 -27.67 -36.12
CA ASP A 528 12.74 -27.68 -35.29
C ASP A 528 13.53 -26.38 -35.05
N THR A 529 13.61 -25.97 -33.79
CA THR A 529 14.81 -26.14 -32.93
C THR A 529 14.52 -25.54 -31.55
N LYS A 530 14.57 -26.35 -30.50
CA LYS A 530 14.61 -25.87 -29.10
C LYS A 530 16.04 -25.45 -28.75
N PRO A 531 16.29 -24.26 -28.18
CA PRO A 531 17.50 -24.04 -27.41
C PRO A 531 17.23 -24.38 -25.94
N ASN A 532 17.96 -25.37 -25.43
CA ASN A 532 18.18 -25.56 -24.00
C ASN A 532 18.93 -24.32 -23.47
N LEU A 533 18.27 -23.49 -22.66
CA LEU A 533 18.97 -22.50 -21.84
C LEU A 533 19.29 -23.12 -20.48
N VAL A 534 20.53 -23.63 -20.38
CA VAL A 534 21.20 -23.93 -19.12
C VAL A 534 21.63 -22.58 -18.52
N TYR A 535 21.04 -22.20 -17.39
CA TYR A 535 21.47 -21.02 -16.64
C TYR A 535 22.56 -21.45 -15.66
N ASN A 536 23.83 -21.32 -16.05
CA ASN A 536 24.95 -21.44 -15.14
C ASN A 536 25.24 -20.09 -14.49
N GLN A 537 25.32 -20.12 -13.16
CA GLN A 537 25.85 -19.06 -12.32
C GLN A 537 27.32 -18.82 -12.68
N ALA A 538 27.69 -17.58 -12.98
CA ALA A 538 29.07 -17.13 -12.91
C ALA A 538 29.13 -15.68 -12.43
N LYS A 539 29.73 -15.52 -11.24
CA LYS A 539 30.38 -14.29 -10.76
C LYS A 539 31.62 -14.04 -11.62
N GLU A 540 31.88 -12.79 -11.97
CA GLU A 540 33.22 -12.18 -12.11
C GLU A 540 33.01 -10.67 -12.31
N ALA A 541 33.44 -9.83 -11.37
CA ALA A 541 34.76 -9.19 -11.33
C ALA A 541 34.97 -8.20 -12.48
N VAL A 542 34.63 -6.92 -12.25
CA VAL A 542 35.03 -5.81 -13.14
C VAL A 542 36.20 -5.10 -12.50
N GLU A 543 37.35 -5.31 -13.13
CA GLU A 543 38.64 -4.70 -12.87
C GLU A 543 38.69 -3.29 -13.47
N ASN A 544 39.15 -2.32 -12.66
CA ASN A 544 39.39 -0.94 -13.07
C ASN A 544 40.61 -0.83 -14.00
N LYS A 545 40.49 -0.08 -15.11
CA LYS A 545 41.63 0.63 -15.72
C LYS A 545 41.26 2.00 -16.30
N PRO A 546 42.20 2.97 -16.27
CA PRO A 546 41.91 4.41 -16.36
C PRO A 546 41.95 4.93 -17.80
N ARG A 547 41.15 5.97 -18.09
CA ARG A 547 41.28 6.75 -19.33
C ARG A 547 42.33 7.85 -19.16
N GLN A 548 43.33 7.79 -20.03
CA GLN A 548 44.34 8.83 -20.23
C GLN A 548 43.77 10.04 -20.97
N ALA A 549 44.40 11.18 -20.69
CA ALA A 549 44.19 12.52 -21.24
C ALA A 549 44.78 12.70 -22.66
N VAL A 550 44.77 13.97 -23.12
CA VAL A 550 45.39 14.57 -24.35
C VAL A 550 44.32 14.82 -25.45
N ASP A 551 44.09 16.01 -26.03
CA ASP A 551 44.85 17.27 -26.13
C ASP A 551 44.00 18.50 -26.57
N LYS A 552 44.55 19.68 -26.31
CA LYS A 552 44.54 20.95 -27.09
C LYS A 552 43.32 21.90 -27.16
N GLN A 553 43.46 22.99 -26.40
CA GLN A 553 42.98 24.35 -26.70
C GLN A 553 43.73 24.97 -27.90
N PRO A 554 43.15 26.03 -28.49
CA PRO A 554 43.95 27.21 -28.85
C PRO A 554 43.47 28.48 -28.12
N LYS A 555 44.47 29.25 -27.69
CA LYS A 555 44.38 30.64 -27.20
C LYS A 555 43.90 31.59 -28.31
N GLN A 556 43.10 32.59 -27.95
CA GLN A 556 43.16 33.91 -28.57
C GLN A 556 43.03 35.00 -27.50
N GLU A 557 44.07 35.84 -27.43
CA GLU A 557 44.10 37.15 -26.77
C GLU A 557 43.55 38.22 -27.73
N GLY A 558 43.06 39.34 -27.18
CA GLY A 558 43.13 40.63 -27.88
C GLY A 558 41.85 41.46 -28.01
N THR A 559 41.52 42.19 -26.94
CA THR A 559 41.09 43.62 -26.91
C THR A 559 40.40 44.26 -28.12
N ALA A 560 39.18 44.79 -27.91
CA ALA A 560 38.81 46.14 -28.36
C ALA A 560 37.60 46.69 -27.56
N LYS A 561 37.83 47.80 -26.84
CA LYS A 561 36.81 48.68 -26.26
C LYS A 561 36.02 49.35 -27.39
N LYS A 562 34.69 49.40 -27.28
CA LYS A 562 33.90 50.44 -27.96
C LYS A 562 32.76 50.94 -27.08
N THR A 563 33.04 52.08 -26.46
CA THR A 563 32.08 53.01 -25.87
C THR A 563 31.11 53.49 -26.95
N ILE A 564 29.80 53.37 -26.72
CA ILE A 564 28.80 54.21 -27.39
C ILE A 564 27.91 54.78 -26.29
N GLN A 565 28.17 56.04 -25.95
CA GLN A 565 27.15 56.94 -25.40
C GLN A 565 26.14 57.21 -26.51
N ARG A 566 24.85 57.16 -26.16
CA ARG A 566 23.82 57.86 -26.91
C ARG A 566 22.95 58.61 -25.91
N THR A 567 23.18 59.91 -25.85
CA THR A 567 22.23 60.92 -25.38
C THR A 567 21.34 61.32 -26.56
N GLU A 568 20.13 61.77 -26.19
CA GLU A 568 18.95 62.15 -27.00
C GLU A 568 18.04 61.01 -27.46
#